data_AF-A0A8S3J694-F1
#
_entry.id   AF-A0A8S3J694-F1
#
_cell.length_a   1.000
_cell.length_b   1.000
_cell.length_c   1.000
_cell.angle_alpha   90.00
_cell.angle_beta   90.00
_cell.angle_gamma   90.00
#
_symmetry.space_group_name_H-M   'P 1'
#
loop_
_entity.id
_entity.type
_entity.pdbx_description
1 polymer ?
#
loop_
_entity_poly.entity_id
_entity_poly.type
_entity_poly.pdbx_seq_one_letter_code
_entity_poly.pdbx_strand_id
1 'polypeptide(L)'
;DPHPFHPPVIKRDEAFNIPLLEAADVCVKAEKGIYRLYIPDDTKRWVQVDYPVVDRNQFIDDYTLLSAMITDGPLKSFCYRRLQYLKSRFELHCLLNEVKEWAAIKSTPHRDFYNVRKVDTHIHAASSMNQKHLLRFMKKKMKTSGDMHVYKTKDGKLMTLKEVFDELKITAYDLSVDMLGVHADRNTFQRFDRFNAKYNPLGQSALR
;
A
#
# COMPACT_ATOMS: atom_id res chain seq x y z
N ASP A 1 -4.96 -24.96 25.50
CA ASP A 1 -5.81 -23.94 24.85
C ASP A 1 -5.06 -23.21 23.75
N PRO A 2 -5.60 -23.18 22.52
CA PRO A 2 -5.06 -22.32 21.47
C PRO A 2 -5.22 -20.86 21.90
N HIS A 3 -4.11 -20.14 21.94
CA HIS A 3 -4.05 -18.73 22.34
C HIS A 3 -5.09 -17.89 21.55
N PRO A 4 -5.83 -16.97 22.19
CA PRO A 4 -6.93 -16.20 21.57
C PRO A 4 -6.58 -15.33 20.35
N PHE A 5 -5.31 -15.30 19.93
CA PHE A 5 -4.82 -14.53 18.78
C PHE A 5 -4.51 -15.40 17.56
N HIS A 6 -4.79 -16.70 17.60
CA HIS A 6 -4.66 -17.52 16.40
C HIS A 6 -5.95 -17.48 15.60
N PRO A 7 -5.92 -16.99 14.34
CA PRO A 7 -7.08 -17.08 13.48
C PRO A 7 -7.51 -18.55 13.35
N PRO A 8 -8.82 -18.82 13.18
CA PRO A 8 -9.30 -20.18 12.98
C PRO A 8 -8.55 -20.84 11.83
N VAL A 9 -8.27 -22.13 11.98
CA VAL A 9 -7.59 -22.92 10.94
C VAL A 9 -8.56 -23.15 9.79
N ILE A 10 -8.58 -22.21 8.83
CA ILE A 10 -9.34 -22.36 7.59
C ILE A 10 -8.53 -23.27 6.66
N LYS A 11 -9.16 -24.31 6.09
CA LYS A 11 -8.53 -25.14 5.06
C LYS A 11 -8.17 -24.24 3.87
N ARG A 12 -6.94 -24.34 3.37
CA ARG A 12 -6.39 -23.44 2.33
C ARG A 12 -7.29 -23.30 1.10
N ASP A 13 -8.02 -24.35 0.74
CA ASP A 13 -8.87 -24.38 -0.45
C ASP A 13 -10.25 -23.71 -0.26
N GLU A 14 -10.63 -23.38 0.98
CA GLU A 14 -11.93 -22.76 1.32
C GLU A 14 -11.80 -21.27 1.64
N ALA A 15 -10.59 -20.75 1.86
CA ALA A 15 -10.37 -19.39 2.36
C ALA A 15 -10.86 -18.26 1.42
N PHE A 16 -10.97 -18.56 0.12
CA PHE A 16 -11.44 -17.61 -0.89
C PHE A 16 -12.76 -18.03 -1.57
N ASN A 17 -13.34 -19.16 -1.16
CA ASN A 17 -14.65 -19.63 -1.65
C ASN A 17 -15.77 -18.99 -0.81
N ILE A 18 -15.87 -17.66 -0.88
CA ILE A 18 -16.90 -16.90 -0.18
C ILE A 18 -18.13 -16.81 -1.11
N PRO A 19 -19.35 -17.13 -0.64
CA PRO A 19 -20.54 -16.98 -1.45
C PRO A 19 -20.71 -15.51 -1.87
N LEU A 20 -20.91 -15.28 -3.16
CA LEU A 20 -21.24 -13.95 -3.65
C LEU A 20 -22.66 -13.60 -3.15
N LEU A 21 -22.78 -12.49 -2.45
CA LEU A 21 -24.08 -12.00 -2.00
C LEU A 21 -24.92 -11.57 -3.22
N GLU A 22 -26.23 -11.81 -3.15
CA GLU A 22 -27.17 -11.32 -4.17
C GLU A 22 -27.21 -9.79 -4.18
N ALA A 23 -27.57 -9.23 -5.33
CA ALA A 23 -27.67 -7.78 -5.49
C ALA A 23 -28.76 -7.23 -4.55
N ALA A 24 -28.39 -6.26 -3.71
CA ALA A 24 -29.36 -5.56 -2.87
C ALA A 24 -30.12 -4.51 -3.69
N ASP A 25 -31.43 -4.39 -3.46
CA ASP A 25 -32.28 -3.35 -4.05
C ASP A 25 -31.97 -1.99 -3.40
N VAL A 26 -30.89 -1.35 -3.85
CA VAL A 26 -30.42 -0.05 -3.33
C VAL A 26 -30.24 0.96 -4.46
N CYS A 27 -30.50 2.23 -4.15
CA CYS A 27 -30.23 3.35 -5.05
C CYS A 27 -29.17 4.25 -4.41
N VAL A 28 -28.11 4.53 -5.16
CA VAL A 28 -27.03 5.42 -4.73
C VAL A 28 -27.10 6.70 -5.54
N LYS A 29 -27.14 7.85 -4.87
CA LYS A 29 -27.16 9.18 -5.52
C LYS A 29 -26.05 10.06 -4.97
N ALA A 30 -25.37 10.79 -5.85
CA ALA A 30 -24.38 11.78 -5.47
C ALA A 30 -25.06 13.14 -5.22
N GLU A 31 -25.00 13.63 -3.99
CA GLU A 31 -25.54 14.93 -3.58
C GLU A 31 -24.40 15.80 -3.06
N LYS A 32 -24.13 16.93 -3.73
CA LYS A 32 -23.03 17.84 -3.38
C LYS A 32 -21.66 17.13 -3.26
N GLY A 33 -21.45 16.06 -4.01
CA GLY A 33 -20.22 15.25 -3.99
C GLY A 33 -20.18 14.16 -2.91
N ILE A 34 -21.24 14.01 -2.12
CA ILE A 34 -21.41 12.97 -1.11
C ILE A 34 -22.38 11.92 -1.65
N TYR A 35 -21.97 10.66 -1.66
CA TYR A 35 -22.87 9.56 -2.02
C TYR A 35 -23.81 9.24 -0.87
N ARG A 36 -25.11 9.21 -1.16
CA ARG A 36 -26.18 8.84 -0.23
C ARG A 36 -26.86 7.57 -0.70
N LEU A 37 -27.19 6.72 0.28
CA LEU A 37 -27.88 5.46 0.07
C LEU A 37 -29.38 5.63 0.26
N TYR A 38 -30.15 5.05 -0.64
CA TYR A 38 -31.60 4.99 -0.58
C TYR A 38 -32.03 3.52 -0.65
N ILE A 39 -32.94 3.11 0.23
CA ILE A 39 -33.51 1.75 0.30
C ILE A 39 -35.03 1.86 0.10
N PRO A 40 -35.68 0.90 -0.58
CA PRO A 40 -37.13 0.85 -0.65
C PRO A 40 -37.72 0.55 0.74
N ASP A 41 -38.60 1.43 1.21
CA ASP A 41 -39.46 1.20 2.36
C ASP A 41 -40.54 0.14 2.05
N ASP A 42 -41.30 -0.32 3.06
CA ASP A 42 -42.41 -1.28 2.93
C ASP A 42 -43.46 -0.82 1.91
N THR A 43 -43.54 0.49 1.66
CA THR A 43 -44.39 1.13 0.66
C THR A 43 -43.78 1.24 -0.76
N LYS A 44 -42.61 0.62 -0.98
CA LYS A 44 -41.77 0.73 -2.21
C LYS A 44 -41.31 2.15 -2.53
N ARG A 45 -41.24 3.03 -1.53
CA ARG A 45 -40.69 4.38 -1.67
C ARG A 45 -39.21 4.39 -1.30
N TRP A 46 -38.41 5.11 -2.07
CA TRP A 46 -36.99 5.27 -1.77
C TRP A 46 -36.79 6.22 -0.60
N VAL A 47 -36.34 5.70 0.54
CA VAL A 47 -36.04 6.48 1.74
C VAL A 47 -34.53 6.57 1.91
N GLN A 48 -34.03 7.77 2.22
CA GLN A 48 -32.61 7.98 2.47
C GLN A 48 -32.22 7.28 3.78
N VAL A 49 -31.18 6.46 3.74
CA VAL A 49 -30.57 5.90 4.95
C VAL A 49 -29.68 6.96 5.58
N ASP A 50 -29.93 7.25 6.85
CA ASP A 50 -29.14 8.21 7.61
C ASP A 50 -27.85 7.54 8.11
N TYR A 51 -26.74 7.82 7.42
CA TYR A 51 -25.41 7.47 7.87
C TYR A 51 -24.72 8.70 8.43
N PRO A 52 -23.83 8.56 9.43
CA PRO A 52 -23.04 9.67 9.93
C PRO A 52 -22.11 10.17 8.80
N VAL A 53 -22.50 11.27 8.18
CA VAL A 53 -21.72 11.94 7.15
C VAL A 53 -21.32 13.31 7.69
N VAL A 54 -20.04 13.64 7.57
CA VAL A 54 -19.54 14.98 7.88
C VAL A 54 -19.90 15.90 6.72
N ASP A 55 -20.60 16.99 7.01
CA ASP A 55 -20.87 18.03 6.01
C ASP A 55 -19.56 18.67 5.54
N ARG A 56 -19.49 18.98 4.24
CA ARG A 56 -18.28 19.55 3.63
C ARG A 56 -17.88 20.88 4.29
N ASN A 57 -18.84 21.74 4.60
CA ASN A 57 -18.53 23.04 5.18
C ASN A 57 -18.01 22.86 6.61
N GLN A 58 -18.65 21.99 7.39
CA GLN A 58 -18.15 21.61 8.72
C GLN A 58 -16.71 21.10 8.67
N PHE A 59 -16.40 20.22 7.72
CA PHE A 59 -15.04 19.72 7.52
C PHE A 59 -14.02 20.84 7.21
N ILE A 60 -14.40 21.81 6.36
CA ILE A 60 -13.53 22.94 6.01
C ILE A 60 -13.31 23.86 7.21
N ASP A 61 -14.36 24.13 7.98
CA ASP A 61 -14.31 24.98 9.17
C ASP A 61 -13.42 24.32 10.25
N ASP A 62 -13.60 23.02 10.49
CA ASP A 62 -12.77 22.23 11.41
C ASP A 62 -11.31 22.17 10.95
N TYR A 63 -11.06 22.00 9.65
CA TYR A 63 -9.72 22.01 9.08
C TYR A 63 -9.04 23.37 9.25
N THR A 64 -9.79 24.45 9.06
CA THR A 64 -9.28 25.83 9.23
C THR A 64 -8.92 26.08 10.69
N LEU A 65 -9.78 25.64 11.62
CA LEU A 65 -9.53 25.73 13.05
C LEU A 65 -8.27 24.95 13.46
N LEU A 66 -8.15 23.69 13.01
CA LEU A 66 -6.97 22.86 13.26
C LEU A 66 -5.70 23.50 12.69
N SER A 67 -5.78 24.05 11.48
CA SER A 67 -4.66 24.73 10.84
C SER A 67 -4.21 25.94 11.65
N ALA A 68 -5.15 26.75 12.14
CA ALA A 68 -4.86 27.88 13.02
C ALA A 68 -4.16 27.42 14.32
N MET A 69 -4.67 26.36 14.96
CA MET A 69 -4.04 25.79 16.16
C MET A 69 -2.61 25.29 15.89
N ILE A 70 -2.38 24.61 14.76
CA ILE A 70 -1.04 24.10 14.40
C ILE A 70 -0.03 25.25 14.21
N THR A 71 -0.49 26.39 13.70
CA THR A 71 0.35 27.57 13.48
C THR A 71 0.54 28.44 14.73
N ASP A 72 -0.23 28.20 15.80
CA ASP A 72 -0.12 28.97 17.04
C ASP A 72 1.24 28.77 17.73
N GLY A 73 1.98 29.87 17.91
CA GLY A 73 3.34 29.85 18.44
C GLY A 73 3.46 29.31 19.87
N PRO A 74 2.66 29.80 20.83
CA PRO A 74 2.60 29.27 22.19
C PRO A 74 2.27 27.77 22.24
N LEU A 75 1.23 27.32 21.53
CA LEU A 75 0.82 25.92 21.50
C LEU A 75 1.92 25.03 20.90
N LYS A 76 2.53 25.46 19.80
CA LYS A 76 3.65 24.75 19.17
C LYS A 76 4.84 24.61 20.12
N SER A 77 5.18 25.68 20.84
CA SER A 77 6.27 25.68 21.82
C SER A 77 5.98 24.76 23.00
N PHE A 78 4.74 24.77 23.50
CA PHE A 78 4.28 23.88 24.57
C PHE A 78 4.35 22.41 24.15
N CYS A 79 3.78 22.08 22.98
CA CYS A 79 3.82 20.73 22.41
C CYS A 79 5.26 20.24 22.21
N TYR A 80 6.15 21.10 21.70
CA TYR A 80 7.57 20.77 21.56
C TYR A 80 8.22 20.42 22.91
N ARG A 81 8.03 21.25 23.95
CA ARG A 81 8.56 20.95 25.30
C ARG A 81 8.02 19.63 25.85
N ARG A 82 6.73 19.35 25.65
CA ARG A 82 6.11 18.09 26.08
C ARG A 82 6.70 16.89 25.33
N LEU A 83 6.92 16.99 24.02
CA LEU A 83 7.55 15.94 23.24
C LEU A 83 9.00 15.69 23.68
N GLN A 84 9.77 16.74 23.95
CA GLN A 84 11.12 16.60 24.50
C GLN A 84 11.11 15.91 25.87
N TYR A 85 10.19 16.30 26.75
CA TYR A 85 10.03 15.64 28.05
C TYR A 85 9.69 14.15 27.91
N LEU A 86 8.76 13.79 27.03
CA LEU A 86 8.42 12.38 26.76
C LEU A 86 9.60 11.59 26.21
N LYS A 87 10.39 12.20 25.31
CA LYS A 87 11.62 11.60 24.79
C LYS A 87 12.63 11.35 25.90
N SER A 88 12.95 12.36 26.72
CA SER A 88 13.91 12.22 27.82
C SER A 88 13.45 11.20 28.87
N ARG A 89 12.14 11.12 29.14
CA ARG A 89 11.58 10.08 30.01
C ARG A 89 11.79 8.68 29.45
N PHE A 90 11.61 8.50 28.15
CA PHE A 90 11.83 7.21 27.49
C PHE A 90 13.31 6.84 27.49
N GLU A 91 14.20 7.79 27.20
CA GLU A 91 15.66 7.58 27.27
C GLU A 91 16.11 7.15 28.68
N LEU A 92 15.58 7.81 29.72
CA LEU A 92 15.84 7.42 31.12
C LEU A 92 15.28 6.03 31.42
N HIS A 93 14.07 5.70 30.94
CA HIS A 93 13.50 4.36 31.07
C HIS A 93 14.42 3.29 30.48
N CYS A 94 14.94 3.51 29.26
CA CYS A 94 15.88 2.59 28.63
C CYS A 94 17.14 2.40 29.49
N LEU A 95 17.77 3.50 29.95
CA LEU A 95 18.98 3.43 30.79
C LEU A 95 18.77 2.66 32.10
N LEU A 96 17.60 2.83 32.73
CA LEU A 96 17.32 2.19 34.02
C LEU A 96 16.84 0.74 33.89
N ASN A 97 16.27 0.35 32.75
CA ASN A 97 15.58 -0.94 32.60
C ASN A 97 16.16 -1.85 31.54
N GLU A 98 17.17 -1.44 30.76
CA GLU A 98 17.78 -2.25 29.68
C GLU A 98 18.11 -3.68 30.13
N VAL A 99 18.77 -3.84 31.28
CA VAL A 99 19.16 -5.16 31.80
C VAL A 99 17.94 -6.03 32.13
N LYS A 100 16.89 -5.43 32.69
CA LYS A 100 15.65 -6.15 33.05
C LYS A 100 14.88 -6.56 31.80
N GLU A 101 14.78 -5.67 30.81
CA GLU A 101 14.13 -5.96 29.53
C GLU A 101 14.90 -7.05 28.76
N TRP A 102 16.23 -7.01 28.77
CA TRP A 102 17.06 -8.02 28.13
C TRP A 102 16.91 -9.40 28.80
N ALA A 103 16.84 -9.44 30.13
CA ALA A 103 16.57 -10.67 30.87
C ALA A 103 15.16 -11.23 30.53
N ALA A 104 14.15 -10.38 30.39
CA ALA A 104 12.79 -10.78 30.02
C ALA A 104 12.70 -11.32 28.57
N ILE A 105 13.47 -10.76 27.63
CA ILE A 105 13.57 -11.30 26.28
C ILE A 105 14.20 -12.70 26.32
N LYS A 106 15.29 -12.88 27.08
CA LYS A 106 15.98 -14.16 27.22
C LYS A 106 15.15 -15.25 27.89
N SER A 107 14.28 -14.89 28.83
CA SER A 107 13.41 -15.85 29.52
C SER A 107 12.25 -16.35 28.64
N THR A 108 12.02 -15.72 27.47
CA THR A 108 10.97 -16.10 26.55
C THR A 108 11.56 -16.86 25.34
N PRO A 109 11.66 -18.20 25.39
CA PRO A 109 12.23 -18.98 24.30
C PRO A 109 11.40 -18.85 23.02
N HIS A 110 12.06 -18.95 21.87
CA HIS A 110 11.44 -18.90 20.54
C HIS A 110 10.68 -17.59 20.20
N ARG A 111 10.94 -16.49 20.92
CA ARG A 111 10.37 -15.16 20.68
C ARG A 111 11.49 -14.17 20.39
N ASP A 112 12.07 -14.27 19.21
CA ASP A 112 13.17 -13.42 18.74
C ASP A 112 12.79 -12.58 17.50
N PHE A 113 13.77 -11.86 16.96
CA PHE A 113 13.59 -11.06 15.75
C PHE A 113 13.22 -11.88 14.50
N TYR A 114 13.31 -13.20 14.48
CA TYR A 114 12.86 -14.01 13.33
C TYR A 114 11.44 -14.54 13.54
N ASN A 115 11.09 -14.84 14.79
CA ASN A 115 9.83 -15.48 15.14
C ASN A 115 8.69 -14.50 15.45
N VAL A 116 9.00 -13.25 15.78
CA VAL A 116 7.97 -12.20 15.90
C VAL A 116 7.40 -11.90 14.51
N ARG A 117 6.07 -11.80 14.40
CA ARG A 117 5.39 -11.43 13.15
C ARG A 117 5.49 -9.92 12.97
N LYS A 118 5.97 -9.49 11.81
CA LYS A 118 5.97 -8.08 11.40
C LYS A 118 5.16 -7.94 10.13
N VAL A 119 4.48 -6.82 10.02
CA VAL A 119 3.67 -6.46 8.85
C VAL A 119 4.23 -5.16 8.30
N ASP A 120 4.46 -5.13 7.00
CA ASP A 120 4.70 -3.88 6.28
C ASP A 120 3.37 -3.16 6.11
N THR A 121 3.20 -2.02 6.78
CA THR A 121 1.96 -1.23 6.77
C THR A 121 1.87 -0.27 5.60
N HIS A 122 2.92 -0.13 4.80
CA HIS A 122 2.94 0.80 3.67
C HIS A 122 3.74 0.22 2.49
N ILE A 123 3.10 -0.72 1.80
CA ILE A 123 3.62 -1.34 0.57
C ILE A 123 2.68 -1.07 -0.60
N HIS A 124 3.27 -0.77 -1.75
CA HIS A 124 2.54 -0.73 -3.01
C HIS A 124 2.69 -2.07 -3.71
N ALA A 125 1.56 -2.72 -4.04
CA ALA A 125 1.57 -4.08 -4.60
C ALA A 125 2.45 -4.22 -5.85
N ALA A 126 2.44 -3.22 -6.75
CA ALA A 126 3.27 -3.19 -7.94
C ALA A 126 4.79 -3.09 -7.64
N SER A 127 5.19 -2.64 -6.44
CA SER A 127 6.60 -2.52 -5.99
C SER A 127 7.03 -3.69 -5.13
N SER A 128 6.17 -4.66 -4.88
CA SER A 128 6.46 -5.76 -3.95
C SER A 128 7.56 -6.71 -4.45
N MET A 129 7.89 -6.63 -5.75
CA MET A 129 8.90 -7.48 -6.36
C MET A 129 10.31 -6.89 -6.24
N ASN A 130 11.26 -7.76 -5.90
CA ASN A 130 12.68 -7.42 -5.95
C ASN A 130 13.15 -7.26 -7.42
N GLN A 131 13.97 -6.25 -7.69
CA GLN A 131 14.58 -5.99 -9.01
C GLN A 131 15.27 -7.21 -9.65
N LYS A 132 15.97 -8.04 -8.86
CA LYS A 132 16.63 -9.26 -9.34
C LYS A 132 15.60 -10.32 -9.75
N HIS A 133 14.48 -10.37 -9.02
CA HIS A 133 13.38 -11.26 -9.34
C HIS A 133 12.71 -10.83 -10.66
N LEU A 134 12.41 -9.54 -10.81
CA LEU A 134 11.86 -8.95 -12.03
C LEU A 134 12.78 -9.21 -13.25
N LEU A 135 14.08 -8.95 -13.12
CA LEU A 135 15.06 -9.22 -14.17
C LEU A 135 15.02 -10.68 -14.62
N ARG A 136 15.04 -11.61 -13.66
CA ARG A 136 15.01 -13.05 -13.95
C ARG A 136 13.70 -13.45 -14.62
N PHE A 137 12.59 -12.84 -14.20
CA PHE A 137 11.28 -13.06 -14.81
C PHE A 137 11.26 -12.61 -16.28
N MET A 138 11.73 -11.39 -16.57
CA MET A 138 11.80 -10.86 -17.93
C MET A 138 12.68 -11.73 -18.83
N LYS A 139 13.90 -12.07 -18.38
CA LYS A 139 14.79 -12.97 -19.14
C LYS A 139 14.16 -14.35 -19.39
N LYS A 140 13.44 -14.92 -18.41
CA LYS A 140 12.75 -16.20 -18.57
C LYS A 140 11.62 -16.10 -19.60
N LYS A 141 10.82 -15.04 -19.57
CA LYS A 141 9.69 -14.84 -20.49
C LYS A 141 10.13 -14.60 -21.93
N MET A 142 11.20 -13.83 -22.14
CA MET A 142 11.79 -13.67 -23.48
C MET A 142 12.21 -15.01 -24.10
N LYS A 143 12.76 -15.94 -23.29
CA LYS A 143 13.20 -17.26 -23.77
C LYS A 143 12.08 -18.27 -24.00
N THR A 144 11.01 -18.19 -23.20
CA THR A 144 9.95 -19.23 -23.16
C THR A 144 8.66 -18.82 -23.84
N SER A 145 8.46 -17.52 -24.07
CA SER A 145 7.19 -16.97 -24.56
C SER A 145 7.41 -15.79 -25.50
N GLY A 146 8.49 -15.82 -26.29
CA GLY A 146 8.86 -14.75 -27.22
C GLY A 146 7.77 -14.45 -28.26
N ASP A 147 7.09 -15.47 -28.76
CA ASP A 147 6.09 -15.35 -29.82
C ASP A 147 4.68 -14.99 -29.30
N MET A 148 4.53 -14.78 -27.99
CA MET A 148 3.24 -14.39 -27.39
C MET A 148 2.97 -12.91 -27.68
N HIS A 149 1.78 -12.60 -28.18
CA HIS A 149 1.32 -11.22 -28.35
C HIS A 149 1.08 -10.57 -26.98
N VAL A 150 1.83 -9.52 -26.66
CA VAL A 150 1.82 -8.87 -25.33
C VAL A 150 1.50 -7.38 -25.38
N TYR A 151 1.62 -6.75 -26.55
CA TYR A 151 1.44 -5.31 -26.69
C TYR A 151 0.61 -4.99 -27.93
N LYS A 152 -0.28 -3.99 -27.82
CA LYS A 152 -1.06 -3.46 -28.94
C LYS A 152 -0.66 -2.01 -29.16
N THR A 153 -0.12 -1.70 -30.33
CA THR A 153 0.23 -0.32 -30.68
C THR A 153 -1.03 0.54 -30.85
N LYS A 154 -0.85 1.87 -30.86
CA LYS A 154 -1.94 2.84 -31.07
C LYS A 154 -2.67 2.62 -32.40
N ASP A 155 -1.94 2.14 -33.41
CA ASP A 155 -2.47 1.82 -34.74
C ASP A 155 -3.21 0.46 -34.78
N GLY A 156 -3.32 -0.22 -33.64
CA GLY A 156 -4.07 -1.45 -33.49
C GLY A 156 -3.32 -2.74 -33.81
N LYS A 157 -2.05 -2.65 -34.25
CA LYS A 157 -1.20 -3.82 -34.53
C LYS A 157 -0.81 -4.52 -33.22
N LEU A 158 -0.94 -5.85 -33.21
CA LEU A 158 -0.45 -6.68 -32.13
C LEU A 158 1.04 -6.96 -32.33
N MET A 159 1.82 -6.85 -31.26
CA MET A 159 3.24 -7.15 -31.22
C MET A 159 3.51 -8.29 -30.25
N THR A 160 4.35 -9.22 -30.70
CA THR A 160 4.91 -10.29 -29.88
C THR A 160 5.92 -9.74 -28.88
N LEU A 161 6.16 -10.49 -27.79
CA LEU A 161 7.17 -10.12 -26.80
C LEU A 161 8.54 -9.92 -27.44
N LYS A 162 8.89 -10.77 -28.42
CA LYS A 162 10.15 -10.65 -29.16
C LYS A 162 10.21 -9.34 -29.95
N GLU A 163 9.17 -9.01 -30.71
CA GLU A 163 9.10 -7.76 -31.49
C GLU A 163 9.20 -6.51 -30.60
N VAL A 164 8.60 -6.52 -29.40
CA VAL A 164 8.72 -5.41 -28.44
C VAL A 164 10.17 -5.21 -28.00
N PHE A 165 10.90 -6.29 -27.71
CA PHE A 165 12.31 -6.18 -27.31
C PHE A 165 13.24 -5.83 -28.48
N ASP A 166 12.91 -6.29 -29.69
CA ASP A 166 13.64 -5.96 -30.92
C ASP A 166 13.48 -4.45 -31.25
N GLU A 167 12.28 -3.88 -31.08
CA GLU A 167 12.03 -2.43 -31.25
C GLU A 167 12.81 -1.59 -30.22
N LEU A 168 12.86 -2.07 -28.97
CA LEU A 168 13.64 -1.44 -27.91
C LEU A 168 15.16 -1.63 -28.08
N LYS A 169 15.60 -2.46 -29.03
CA LYS A 169 17.01 -2.81 -29.29
C LYS A 169 17.72 -3.36 -28.04
N ILE A 170 17.00 -4.13 -27.22
CA ILE A 170 17.53 -4.71 -25.97
C ILE A 170 17.46 -6.23 -26.06
N THR A 171 18.61 -6.89 -25.92
CA THR A 171 18.64 -8.34 -25.84
C THR A 171 18.50 -8.84 -24.41
N ALA A 172 18.16 -10.12 -24.24
CA ALA A 172 18.14 -10.77 -22.93
C ALA A 172 19.52 -10.81 -22.25
N TYR A 173 20.61 -10.67 -23.03
CA TYR A 173 21.97 -10.61 -22.50
C TYR A 173 22.23 -9.24 -21.87
N ASP A 174 21.85 -8.17 -22.57
CA ASP A 174 22.09 -6.77 -22.18
C ASP A 174 21.28 -6.34 -20.96
N LEU A 175 20.12 -6.95 -20.76
CA LEU A 175 19.28 -6.72 -19.57
C LEU A 175 20.06 -6.95 -18.28
N SER A 176 20.29 -5.87 -17.53
CA SER A 176 20.93 -5.87 -16.22
C SER A 176 20.02 -5.22 -15.18
N VAL A 177 20.35 -5.40 -13.91
CA VAL A 177 19.61 -4.77 -12.80
C VAL A 177 19.66 -3.24 -12.92
N ASP A 178 20.83 -2.70 -13.26
CA ASP A 178 21.04 -1.25 -13.41
C ASP A 178 20.25 -0.68 -14.59
N MET A 179 20.19 -1.41 -15.72
CA MET A 179 19.40 -0.99 -16.88
C MET A 179 17.91 -0.88 -16.56
N LEU A 180 17.36 -1.74 -15.69
CA LEU A 180 15.93 -1.68 -15.36
C LEU A 180 15.52 -0.33 -14.72
N GLY A 181 16.44 0.38 -14.07
CA GLY A 181 16.17 1.70 -13.48
C GLY A 181 15.22 1.71 -12.28
N VAL A 182 14.84 0.51 -11.77
CA VAL A 182 13.82 0.31 -10.73
C VAL A 182 14.35 0.45 -9.29
N HIS A 183 15.63 0.78 -9.11
CA HIS A 183 16.23 0.97 -7.78
C HIS A 183 15.54 2.08 -7.00
N ALA A 184 15.12 1.78 -5.76
CA ALA A 184 14.68 2.80 -4.81
C ALA A 184 15.91 3.55 -4.26
N ASP A 185 15.94 4.87 -4.40
CA ASP A 185 16.94 5.74 -3.80
C ASP A 185 16.38 6.46 -2.56
N ARG A 186 17.24 7.15 -1.81
CA ARG A 186 16.84 7.96 -0.65
C ARG A 186 15.82 9.06 -0.99
N ASN A 187 15.75 9.47 -2.26
CA ASN A 187 14.87 10.55 -2.72
C ASN A 187 13.50 10.04 -3.21
N THR A 188 13.29 8.72 -3.23
CA THR A 188 12.08 8.10 -3.78
C THR A 188 10.89 8.20 -2.79
N PHE A 189 11.16 8.28 -1.49
CA PHE A 189 10.13 8.19 -0.44
C PHE A 189 9.17 9.38 -0.37
N GLN A 190 9.63 10.60 -0.68
CA GLN A 190 8.82 11.83 -0.59
C GLN A 190 8.32 12.34 -1.95
N ARG A 191 8.69 11.66 -3.04
CA ARG A 191 8.45 12.09 -4.42
C ARG A 191 7.65 11.04 -5.18
N PHE A 192 6.33 11.17 -5.11
CA PHE A 192 5.39 10.22 -5.71
C PHE A 192 5.56 10.09 -7.23
N ASP A 193 5.98 11.16 -7.90
CA ASP A 193 6.35 11.17 -9.32
C ASP A 193 7.56 10.27 -9.62
N ARG A 194 8.61 10.36 -8.79
CA ARG A 194 9.80 9.51 -8.91
C ARG A 194 9.49 8.07 -8.55
N PHE A 195 8.68 7.85 -7.53
CA PHE A 195 8.18 6.53 -7.17
C PHE A 195 7.42 5.88 -8.33
N ASN A 196 6.54 6.64 -9.00
CA ASN A 196 5.79 6.12 -10.15
C ASN A 196 6.69 5.80 -11.35
N ALA A 197 7.76 6.57 -11.56
CA ALA A 197 8.74 6.27 -12.60
C ALA A 197 9.48 4.95 -12.34
N LYS A 198 9.61 4.50 -11.08
CA LYS A 198 10.19 3.19 -10.74
C LYS A 198 9.32 2.00 -11.13
N TYR A 199 8.05 2.22 -11.49
CA TYR A 199 7.18 1.21 -12.08
C TYR A 199 7.36 1.00 -13.56
N ASN A 200 8.26 1.76 -14.19
CA ASN A 200 8.45 1.74 -15.62
C ASN A 200 9.83 1.16 -15.92
N PRO A 201 9.99 -0.17 -16.06
CA PRO A 201 11.27 -0.78 -16.35
C PRO A 201 11.84 -0.15 -17.63
N LEU A 202 13.13 0.22 -17.60
CA LEU A 202 13.81 0.88 -18.73
C LEU A 202 13.19 2.24 -19.13
N GLY A 203 12.26 2.78 -18.34
CA GLY A 203 11.49 3.97 -18.71
C GLY A 203 10.48 3.75 -19.83
N GLN A 204 10.18 2.49 -20.19
CA GLN A 204 9.35 2.13 -21.34
C GLN A 204 7.98 1.62 -20.95
N SER A 205 6.94 2.42 -21.24
CA SER A 205 5.55 2.09 -20.86
C SER A 205 5.05 0.76 -21.42
N ALA A 206 5.64 0.25 -22.50
CA ALA A 206 5.33 -1.06 -23.06
C ALA A 206 5.74 -2.23 -22.13
N LEU A 207 6.63 -1.99 -21.17
CA LEU A 207 7.13 -2.97 -20.21
C LEU A 207 6.57 -2.78 -18.78
N ARG A 208 5.66 -1.81 -18.60
CA ARG A 208 4.91 -1.58 -17.36
C ARG A 208 3.58 -2.31 -17.41
#